data_AF-A0A127TVB3-F1
#
_entry.id   AF-A0A127TVB3-F1
#
_cell.length_a   1.000
_cell.length_b   1.000
_cell.length_c   1.000
_cell.angle_alpha   90.00
_cell.angle_beta   90.00
_cell.angle_gamma   90.00
#
_symmetry.space_group_name_H-M   'P 1'
#
loop_
_entity.id
_entity.type
_entity.pdbx_description
1 polymer ?
#
loop_
_entity_poly.entity_id
_entity_poly.type
_entity_poly.pdbx_seq_one_letter_code
_entity_poly.pdbx_strand_id
1 'polypeptide(L)' 'MLNQLLSLYIESLIITSIGVLVASAIWIGLRAARKTDKTAKERQLHLYDILLIDIMTIPVLTFAVIGVLFILRAR' A
#
# COMPACT_ATOMS: atom_id res chain seq x y z
N MET A 1 4.09 27.04 -4.17
CA MET A 1 2.95 26.29 -4.75
C MET A 1 3.38 24.92 -5.28
N LEU A 2 4.27 24.81 -6.29
CA LEU A 2 4.71 23.50 -6.80
C LEU A 2 5.38 22.62 -5.73
N ASN A 3 6.30 23.16 -4.95
CA ASN A 3 6.97 22.41 -3.86
C ASN A 3 5.98 21.90 -2.79
N GLN A 4 4.90 22.64 -2.54
CA GLN A 4 3.88 22.24 -1.57
C GLN A 4 3.02 21.09 -2.11
N LEU A 5 2.61 21.17 -3.38
CA LEU A 5 1.90 20.09 -4.07
C LEU A 5 2.74 18.82 -4.16
N LEU A 6 4.01 18.96 -4.55
CA LEU A 6 4.94 17.84 -4.62
C LEU A 6 5.17 17.22 -3.23
N SER A 7 5.38 18.05 -2.20
CA SER A 7 5.55 17.56 -0.82
C SER A 7 4.32 16.81 -0.34
N LEU A 8 3.11 17.32 -0.60
CA LEU A 8 1.86 16.67 -0.22
C LEU A 8 1.67 15.33 -0.95
N TYR A 9 2.02 15.28 -2.23
CA TYR A 9 2.00 14.05 -3.02
C TYR A 9 2.99 13.01 -2.50
N ILE A 10 4.24 13.39 -2.23
CA ILE A 10 5.25 12.46 -1.70
C ILE A 10 4.86 11.95 -0.30
N GLU A 11 4.33 12.82 0.55
CA GLU A 11 3.87 12.44 1.89
C GLU A 11 2.71 11.46 1.85
N SER A 12 1.68 11.76 1.06
CA SER A 12 0.54 10.86 0.85
C SER A 12 0.96 9.52 0.24
N LEU A 13 1.92 9.54 -0.70
CA LEU A 13 2.47 8.34 -1.32
C LEU A 13 3.21 7.46 -0.29
N ILE A 14 4.00 8.07 0.59
CA ILE A 14 4.70 7.35 1.67
C ILE A 14 3.69 6.75 2.65
N ILE A 15 2.71 7.53 3.11
CA ILE A 15 1.67 7.06 4.05
C ILE A 15 0.90 5.89 3.44
N THR A 16 0.49 6.03 2.18
CA THR A 16 -0.25 4.99 1.46
C THR A 16 0.60 3.74 1.28
N SER A 17 1.86 3.89 0.85
CA SER A 17 2.75 2.75 0.62
C SER A 17 2.99 1.98 1.92
N ILE A 18 3.25 2.67 3.03
CA ILE A 18 3.42 2.02 4.34
C ILE A 18 2.13 1.31 4.75
N GLY A 19 0.97 1.97 4.61
CA GLY A 19 -0.32 1.37 4.97
C GLY A 19 -0.64 0.11 4.18
N VAL A 20 -0.44 0.14 2.86
CA VAL A 20 -0.65 -1.01 1.96
C VAL A 20 0.34 -2.13 2.27
N LEU A 21 1.64 -1.84 2.41
CA LEU A 21 2.65 -2.84 2.73
C LEU A 21 2.41 -3.51 4.09
N VAL A 22 1.95 -2.76 5.09
CA VAL A 22 1.59 -3.33 6.40
C VAL A 22 0.36 -4.23 6.27
N ALA A 23 -0.67 -3.79 5.57
CA ALA A 23 -1.87 -4.59 5.32
C ALA A 23 -1.55 -5.88 4.56
N SER A 24 -0.70 -5.80 3.52
CA SER A 24 -0.28 -6.94 2.71
C SER A 24 0.62 -7.88 3.51
N ALA A 25 1.56 -7.37 4.32
CA ALA A 25 2.38 -8.17 5.22
C ALA A 25 1.55 -8.91 6.28
N ILE A 26 0.54 -8.25 6.87
CA ILE A 26 -0.39 -8.89 7.82
C ILE A 26 -1.17 -10.00 7.11
N TRP A 27 -1.67 -9.75 5.90
CA TRP A 27 -2.41 -10.74 5.13
C TRP A 27 -1.57 -11.97 4.80
N ILE A 28 -0.34 -11.76 4.33
CA ILE A 28 0.62 -12.83 4.06
C ILE A 28 0.96 -13.60 5.33
N GLY A 29 1.19 -12.90 6.45
CA GLY A 29 1.50 -13.51 7.75
C GLY A 29 0.34 -14.37 8.28
N LEU A 30 -0.89 -13.87 8.20
CA LEU A 30 -2.10 -14.61 8.57
C LEU A 30 -2.30 -15.85 7.67
N ARG A 31 -2.05 -15.72 6.37
CA ARG A 31 -2.11 -16.85 5.43
C ARG A 31 -1.04 -17.90 5.75
N ALA A 32 0.20 -17.49 6.00
CA ALA A 32 1.28 -18.39 6.37
C ALA A 32 0.97 -19.16 7.68
N ALA A 33 0.37 -18.49 8.67
CA ALA A 33 -0.07 -19.11 9.92
C ALA A 33 -1.16 -20.19 9.70
N ARG A 34 -2.00 -20.04 8.67
CA ARG A 34 -3.03 -21.02 8.28
C ARG A 34 -2.48 -22.23 7.51
N LYS A 35 -1.16 -22.30 7.25
CA LYS A 35 -0.46 -23.41 6.56
C LYS A 35 -1.12 -23.87 5.25
N THR A 36 -1.76 -22.97 4.52
CA THR A 36 -2.50 -23.29 3.29
C THR A 36 -1.59 -23.53 2.09
N ASP A 37 -0.34 -23.08 2.12
CA ASP A 37 0.57 -23.16 0.97
C ASP A 37 1.42 -24.44 1.02
N LYS A 38 1.10 -25.40 0.14
CA LYS A 38 1.73 -26.73 0.09
C LYS A 38 3.07 -26.72 -0.68
N THR A 39 3.34 -25.68 -1.49
CA THR A 39 4.58 -25.58 -2.28
C THR A 39 5.20 -24.18 -2.25
N ALA A 40 6.54 -24.10 -2.35
CA ALA A 40 7.27 -22.82 -2.40
C ALA A 40 6.93 -21.98 -3.64
N LYS A 41 6.53 -22.63 -4.74
CA LYS A 41 6.20 -21.98 -6.02
C LYS A 41 4.85 -21.24 -5.94
N GLU A 42 3.86 -21.83 -5.28
CA GLU A 42 2.56 -21.17 -5.01
C GLU A 42 2.72 -19.97 -4.08
N ARG A 43 3.60 -20.06 -3.07
CA ARG A 43 3.90 -18.94 -2.18
C ARG A 43 4.53 -17.76 -2.95
N GLN A 44 5.44 -18.05 -3.88
CA GLN A 44 6.11 -17.02 -4.67
C GLN A 44 5.15 -16.37 -5.68
N LEU A 45 4.31 -17.15 -6.36
CA LEU A 45 3.28 -16.64 -7.26
C LEU A 45 2.34 -15.70 -6.51
N HIS A 46 1.88 -16.10 -5.32
CA HIS A 46 1.01 -15.28 -4.51
C HIS A 46 1.66 -13.97 -4.02
N LEU A 47 2.95 -13.99 -3.69
CA LEU A 47 3.69 -12.77 -3.35
C LEU A 47 3.78 -11.81 -4.55
N TYR A 48 4.00 -12.33 -5.77
CA TYR A 48 3.99 -11.50 -6.97
C TYR A 48 2.61 -10.92 -7.27
N ASP A 49 1.54 -11.69 -7.08
CA ASP A 49 0.17 -11.20 -7.24
C ASP A 49 -0.13 -10.05 -6.26
N ILE A 50 0.23 -10.21 -4.99
CA ILE A 50 0.08 -9.17 -3.97
C ILE A 50 0.91 -7.94 -4.33
N LEU A 51 2.16 -8.13 -4.74
CA LEU A 51 3.01 -7.02 -5.16
C LEU A 51 2.42 -6.26 -6.36
N LEU A 52 1.84 -6.97 -7.33
CA LEU A 52 1.12 -6.37 -8.45
C LEU A 52 -0.09 -5.57 -7.98
N ILE A 53 -0.87 -6.10 -7.04
CA ILE A 53 -1.99 -5.40 -6.42
C ILE A 53 -1.49 -4.13 -5.72
N ASP A 54 -0.41 -4.21 -4.95
CA ASP A 54 0.17 -3.09 -4.23
C ASP A 54 0.62 -1.99 -5.22
N ILE A 55 1.36 -2.35 -6.27
CA ILE A 55 1.83 -1.40 -7.32
C ILE A 55 0.65 -0.71 -8.01
N MET A 56 -0.45 -1.42 -8.27
CA MET A 56 -1.64 -0.86 -8.93
C MET A 56 -2.51 -0.04 -7.99
N THR A 57 -2.59 -0.41 -6.71
CA THR A 57 -3.53 0.18 -5.74
C THR A 57 -2.95 1.39 -5.01
N ILE A 58 -1.64 1.39 -4.73
CA ILE A 58 -0.94 2.52 -4.09
C ILE A 58 -1.20 3.87 -4.81
N PRO A 59 -1.07 4.00 -6.14
CA PRO A 59 -1.31 5.29 -6.80
C PRO A 59 -2.76 5.75 -6.64
N VAL A 60 -3.74 4.85 -6.69
CA VAL A 60 -5.17 5.17 -6.53
C VAL A 60 -5.46 5.64 -5.10
N LEU A 61 -4.99 4.90 -4.09
CA LEU A 61 -5.17 5.26 -2.68
C LEU A 61 -4.43 6.54 -2.30
N THR A 62 -3.30 6.83 -2.94
CA THR A 62 -2.56 8.08 -2.73
C THR A 62 -3.43 9.29 -3.00
N PHE A 63 -4.26 9.28 -4.06
CA PHE A 63 -5.20 10.37 -4.33
C PHE A 63 -6.26 10.55 -3.23
N ALA A 64 -6.74 9.46 -2.63
CA ALA A 64 -7.66 9.53 -1.50
C ALA A 64 -6.97 10.16 -0.26
N VAL A 65 -5.73 9.75 0.04
CA VAL A 65 -4.94 10.29 1.15
C VAL A 65 -4.62 11.77 0.94
N ILE A 66 -4.33 12.20 -0.29
CA ILE A 66 -4.16 13.63 -0.62
C ILE A 66 -5.40 14.43 -0.21
N GLY A 67 -6.60 13.95 -0.56
CA GLY A 67 -7.86 14.62 -0.19
C GLY A 67 -8.03 14.73 1.33
N VAL A 68 -7.75 13.66 2.07
CA VAL A 68 -7.82 13.66 3.54
C VAL A 68 -6.80 14.61 4.15
N LEU A 69 -5.52 14.52 3.75
CA LEU A 69 -4.46 15.40 4.27
C LEU A 69 -4.72 16.86 3.94
N PHE A 70 -5.28 17.15 2.77
CA PHE A 70 -5.65 18.51 2.39
C PHE A 70 -6.70 19.09 3.34
N ILE A 71 -7.75 18.34 3.68
CA ILE A 71 -8.78 18.78 4.64
C ILE A 71 -8.18 18.97 6.04
N LEU A 72 -7.32 18.05 6.48
CA LEU A 72 -6.70 18.11 7.80
C LEU A 72 -5.73 19.29 7.94
N ARG A 73 -5.05 19.70 6.86
CA ARG A 73 -4.14 20.86 6.83
C ARG A 73 -4.83 22.19 6.53
N ALA A 74 -6.06 22.15 6.02
CA ALA A 74 -6.85 23.34 5.75
C ALA A 74 -7.54 23.90 7.01
N ARG A 75 -7.48 23.18 8.14
CA ARG A 75 -7.75 23.70 9.49
C ARG A 75 -6.47 24.24 10.11
#